data_AF-A0A3C0VJ62-F1
#
_entry.id   AF-A0A3C0VJ62-F1
#
_cell.length_a   1.000
_cell.length_b   1.000
_cell.length_c   1.000
_cell.angle_alpha   90.00
_cell.angle_beta   90.00
_cell.angle_gamma   90.00
#
_symmetry.space_group_name_H-M   'P 1'
#
loop_
_entity.id
_entity.type
_entity.pdbx_description
1 polymer ?
#
loop_
_entity_poly.entity_id
_entity_poly.type
_entity_poly.pdbx_seq_one_letter_code
_entity_poly.pdbx_strand_id
1 'polypeptide(L)'
;MSSGSGRASSGSSARDRLLAFFLKNVGKVVTKEQLSAVAGISEWARRVRELRDNFGYDIQSDRDCEDLSPGDYRLTSLAPRKAIKRDVSSSQRARILARDGYTCQVCGAGAGEPDPSDTRRRVRLRVDHVVPVSEGGSNEDDNLRALCEACNAGRSNLQVPLSKRSINFMASIRRLPRDVQRQVYEFLKQKFE
;
A
#
# COMPACT_ATOMS: atom_id res chain seq x y z
N MET A 1 -15.81 36.50 -32.55
CA MET A 1 -15.12 37.15 -31.42
C MET A 1 -15.75 36.65 -30.13
N SER A 2 -15.00 36.72 -29.02
CA SER A 2 -15.29 36.14 -27.68
C SER A 2 -14.55 34.84 -27.38
N SER A 3 -13.24 35.04 -27.32
CA SER A 3 -12.22 34.36 -26.53
C SER A 3 -12.72 33.91 -25.15
N GLY A 4 -12.62 32.62 -24.86
CA GLY A 4 -12.82 32.04 -23.53
C GLY A 4 -11.54 31.34 -23.07
N SER A 5 -10.62 32.13 -22.50
CA SER A 5 -9.37 31.67 -21.90
C SER A 5 -9.67 30.89 -20.61
N GLY A 6 -9.66 29.56 -20.69
CA GLY A 6 -9.86 28.66 -19.56
C GLY A 6 -8.55 28.40 -18.82
N ARG A 7 -8.42 29.06 -17.67
CA ARG A 7 -7.29 28.99 -16.72
C ARG A 7 -6.84 27.56 -16.42
N ALA A 8 -5.53 27.35 -16.50
CA ALA A 8 -4.83 26.16 -16.00
C ALA A 8 -5.09 25.96 -14.50
N SER A 9 -5.65 24.81 -14.13
CA SER A 9 -5.77 24.38 -12.74
C SER A 9 -4.40 23.93 -12.23
N SER A 10 -3.74 24.83 -11.51
CA SER A 10 -2.55 24.59 -10.72
C SER A 10 -2.84 23.59 -9.60
N GLY A 11 -2.34 22.35 -9.75
CA GLY A 11 -2.41 21.32 -8.71
C GLY A 11 -2.45 19.87 -9.19
N SER A 12 -2.34 19.58 -10.49
CA SER A 12 -2.27 18.20 -10.98
C SER A 12 -1.00 17.51 -10.45
N SER A 13 -1.15 16.34 -9.83
CA SER A 13 0.00 15.57 -9.32
C SER A 13 0.97 15.26 -10.47
N ALA A 14 2.25 15.03 -10.18
CA ALA A 14 3.24 14.68 -11.20
C ALA A 14 2.78 13.49 -12.06
N ARG A 15 2.04 12.55 -11.47
CA ARG A 15 1.40 11.42 -12.15
C ARG A 15 0.34 11.87 -13.16
N ASP A 16 -0.55 12.79 -12.77
CA ASP A 16 -1.64 13.24 -13.65
C ASP A 16 -1.08 14.05 -14.84
N ARG A 17 0.01 14.81 -14.62
CA ARG A 17 0.74 15.47 -15.72
C ARG A 17 1.33 14.48 -16.70
N LEU A 18 1.97 13.42 -16.19
CA LEU A 18 2.51 12.33 -17.01
C LEU A 18 1.40 11.62 -17.78
N LEU A 19 0.27 11.33 -17.14
CA LEU A 19 -0.87 10.70 -17.80
C LEU A 19 -1.44 11.58 -18.91
N ALA A 20 -1.67 12.87 -18.64
CA ALA A 20 -2.13 13.80 -19.66
C ALA A 20 -1.17 13.88 -20.85
N PHE A 21 0.14 13.82 -20.59
CA PHE A 21 1.16 13.81 -21.63
C PHE A 21 1.13 12.51 -22.45
N PHE A 22 1.00 11.35 -21.81
CA PHE A 22 0.86 10.07 -22.52
C PHE A 22 -0.42 10.02 -23.37
N LEU A 23 -1.56 10.49 -22.84
CA LEU A 23 -2.83 10.53 -23.56
C LEU A 23 -2.78 11.45 -24.79
N LYS A 24 -1.98 12.53 -24.74
CA LYS A 24 -1.74 13.40 -25.90
C LYS A 24 -0.80 12.77 -26.94
N ASN A 25 0.02 11.81 -26.53
CA ASN A 25 1.07 11.18 -27.35
C ASN A 25 0.89 9.66 -27.50
N VAL A 26 -0.36 9.20 -27.63
CA VAL A 26 -0.66 7.78 -27.86
C VAL A 26 0.01 7.28 -29.15
N GLY A 27 0.62 6.11 -29.08
CA GLY A 27 1.35 5.47 -30.17
C GLY A 27 2.71 6.09 -30.50
N LYS A 28 3.10 7.19 -29.86
CA LYS A 28 4.39 7.86 -30.08
C LYS A 28 5.40 7.48 -29.00
N VAL A 29 6.67 7.45 -29.39
CA VAL A 29 7.78 7.31 -28.44
C VAL A 29 7.90 8.58 -27.61
N VAL A 30 7.93 8.42 -26.31
CA VAL A 30 8.14 9.47 -25.32
C VAL A 30 9.44 9.22 -24.60
N THR A 31 10.36 10.18 -24.63
CA THR A 31 11.71 10.01 -24.09
C THR A 31 11.81 10.34 -22.60
N LYS A 32 12.86 9.84 -21.94
CA LYS A 32 13.14 10.13 -20.53
C LYS A 32 13.26 11.64 -20.22
N GLU A 33 13.80 12.43 -21.14
CA GLU A 33 13.95 13.88 -20.98
C GLU A 33 12.58 14.57 -20.95
N GLN A 34 11.68 14.15 -21.84
CA GLN A 34 10.32 14.67 -21.91
C GLN A 34 9.53 14.32 -20.64
N LEU A 35 9.64 13.09 -20.17
CA LEU A 35 8.95 12.63 -18.96
C LEU A 35 9.46 13.35 -17.71
N SER A 36 10.77 13.52 -17.59
CA SER A 36 11.40 14.27 -16.49
C SER A 36 10.94 15.72 -16.46
N ALA A 37 10.93 16.40 -17.62
CA ALA A 37 10.51 17.79 -17.74
C ALA A 37 9.02 17.99 -17.38
N VAL A 38 8.14 17.09 -17.84
CA VAL A 38 6.69 17.16 -17.57
C VAL A 38 6.38 16.82 -16.11
N ALA A 39 7.06 15.81 -15.55
CA ALA A 39 6.84 15.40 -14.17
C ALA A 39 7.35 16.44 -13.18
N GLY A 40 8.45 17.12 -13.50
CA GLY A 40 9.10 18.11 -12.63
C GLY A 40 9.68 17.50 -11.35
N ILE A 41 9.94 16.19 -11.34
CA ILE A 41 10.47 15.41 -10.21
C ILE A 41 11.45 14.35 -10.72
N SER A 42 12.44 13.97 -9.91
CA SER A 42 13.38 12.87 -10.22
C SER A 42 12.68 11.51 -10.26
N GLU A 43 11.63 11.33 -9.45
CA GLU A 43 10.89 10.06 -9.29
C GLU A 43 9.83 9.81 -10.39
N TRP A 44 9.98 10.40 -11.57
CA TRP A 44 9.03 10.26 -12.67
C TRP A 44 8.89 8.80 -13.14
N ALA A 45 9.98 8.04 -13.17
CA ALA A 45 9.98 6.63 -13.56
C ALA A 45 9.14 5.74 -12.63
N ARG A 46 9.00 6.13 -11.35
CA ARG A 46 8.07 5.50 -10.42
C ARG A 46 6.62 5.81 -10.79
N ARG A 47 6.31 7.07 -11.15
CA ARG A 47 4.96 7.48 -11.56
C ARG A 47 4.51 6.80 -12.85
N VAL A 48 5.41 6.58 -13.80
CA VAL A 48 5.12 5.80 -15.02
C VAL A 48 4.76 4.36 -14.67
N ARG A 49 5.54 3.72 -13.79
CA ARG A 49 5.21 2.38 -13.28
C ARG A 49 3.86 2.34 -12.57
N GLU A 50 3.51 3.36 -11.79
CA GLU A 50 2.18 3.45 -11.17
C GLU A 50 1.06 3.53 -12.22
N LEU A 51 1.22 4.33 -13.28
CA LEU A 51 0.24 4.39 -14.37
C LEU A 51 0.04 3.03 -15.05
N ARG A 52 1.15 2.30 -15.27
CA ARG A 52 1.10 0.95 -15.85
C ARG A 52 0.45 -0.06 -14.92
N ASP A 53 0.96 -0.12 -13.70
CA ASP A 53 0.71 -1.21 -12.77
C ASP A 53 -0.57 -1.02 -11.95
N ASN A 54 -0.88 0.22 -11.55
CA ASN A 54 -2.03 0.54 -10.69
C ASN A 54 -3.24 1.02 -11.48
N PHE A 55 -3.01 1.78 -12.56
CA PHE A 55 -4.09 2.35 -13.38
C PHE A 55 -4.37 1.56 -14.67
N GLY A 56 -3.53 0.57 -14.98
CA GLY A 56 -3.76 -0.36 -16.09
C GLY A 56 -3.50 0.25 -17.47
N TYR A 57 -2.79 1.38 -17.56
CA TYR A 57 -2.38 1.94 -18.85
C TYR A 57 -1.32 1.04 -19.50
N ASP A 58 -1.52 0.73 -20.77
CA ASP A 58 -0.61 -0.14 -21.52
C ASP A 58 0.59 0.68 -22.03
N ILE A 59 1.51 0.98 -21.10
CA ILE A 59 2.74 1.73 -21.35
C ILE A 59 3.89 0.74 -21.54
N GLN A 60 4.34 0.60 -22.77
CA GLN A 60 5.49 -0.23 -23.15
C GLN A 60 6.82 0.48 -22.86
N SER A 61 7.83 -0.31 -22.55
CA SER A 61 9.23 0.07 -22.36
C SER A 61 10.16 -0.72 -23.30
N ASP A 62 11.47 -0.46 -23.23
CA ASP A 62 12.53 -1.21 -23.92
C ASP A 62 12.50 -2.73 -23.68
N ARG A 63 11.87 -3.17 -22.59
CA ARG A 63 11.70 -4.59 -22.27
C ARG A 63 10.53 -5.24 -22.99
N ASP A 64 9.59 -4.43 -23.48
CA ASP A 64 8.33 -4.88 -24.06
C ASP A 64 8.35 -4.80 -25.60
N CYS A 65 9.22 -3.95 -26.17
CA CYS A 65 9.34 -3.74 -27.62
C CYS A 65 10.79 -3.40 -28.00
N GLU A 66 11.33 -4.08 -29.01
CA GLU A 66 12.72 -3.92 -29.47
C GLU A 66 13.00 -2.56 -30.15
N ASP A 67 11.95 -1.82 -30.53
CA ASP A 67 12.07 -0.51 -31.19
C ASP A 67 12.17 0.67 -30.20
N LEU A 68 12.21 0.39 -28.88
CA LEU A 68 12.32 1.40 -27.83
C LEU A 68 13.73 1.40 -27.23
N SER A 69 14.31 2.59 -27.10
CA SER A 69 15.59 2.75 -26.39
C SER A 69 15.38 2.68 -24.88
N PRO A 70 16.41 2.29 -24.09
CA PRO A 70 16.32 2.26 -22.63
C PRO A 70 15.89 3.61 -22.05
N GLY A 71 14.75 3.61 -21.36
CA GLY A 71 14.15 4.82 -20.76
C GLY A 71 13.13 5.53 -21.63
N ASP A 72 12.87 5.04 -22.84
CA ASP A 72 11.74 5.48 -23.67
C ASP A 72 10.48 4.67 -23.35
N TYR A 73 9.34 5.31 -23.52
CA TYR A 73 8.03 4.73 -23.25
C TYR A 73 7.05 5.01 -24.37
N ARG A 74 6.08 4.13 -24.55
CA ARG A 74 4.99 4.30 -25.53
C ARG A 74 3.67 3.85 -24.93
N LEU A 75 2.67 4.72 -24.91
CA LEU A 75 1.30 4.34 -24.57
C LEU A 75 0.62 3.76 -25.82
N THR A 76 0.17 2.50 -25.77
CA THR A 76 -0.39 1.80 -26.94
C THR A 76 -1.89 2.00 -27.11
N SER A 77 -2.61 2.35 -26.04
CA SER A 77 -4.07 2.46 -26.01
C SER A 77 -4.55 3.65 -25.18
N LEU A 78 -5.60 4.31 -25.66
CA LEU A 78 -6.32 5.38 -24.93
C LEU A 78 -7.09 4.85 -23.72
N ALA A 79 -7.59 3.61 -23.81
CA ALA A 79 -8.32 2.98 -22.73
C ALA A 79 -7.35 2.15 -21.86
N PRO A 80 -7.34 2.34 -20.53
CA PRO A 80 -6.60 1.44 -19.65
C PRO A 80 -7.18 0.03 -19.76
N ARG A 81 -6.31 -0.98 -19.85
CA ARG A 81 -6.70 -2.37 -19.61
C ARG A 81 -7.18 -2.43 -18.15
N LYS A 82 -8.17 -3.28 -17.82
CA LYS A 82 -8.55 -3.50 -16.41
C LYS A 82 -7.27 -3.85 -15.65
N ALA A 83 -6.82 -2.93 -14.78
CA ALA A 83 -5.66 -3.16 -13.95
C ALA A 83 -5.88 -4.49 -13.21
N ILE A 84 -5.03 -5.47 -13.48
CA ILE A 84 -5.07 -6.73 -12.76
C ILE A 84 -4.76 -6.34 -11.31
N LYS A 85 -5.76 -6.40 -10.43
CA LYS A 85 -5.57 -6.16 -9.01
C LYS A 85 -4.42 -7.04 -8.55
N ARG A 86 -3.30 -6.42 -8.19
CA ARG A 86 -2.22 -7.14 -7.53
C ARG A 86 -2.71 -7.46 -6.13
N ASP A 87 -3.35 -8.61 -5.96
CA ASP A 87 -3.66 -9.12 -4.63
C ASP A 87 -2.36 -9.40 -3.86
N VAL A 88 -2.37 -9.13 -2.56
CA VAL A 88 -1.25 -9.48 -1.67
C VAL A 88 -1.06 -10.99 -1.73
N SER A 89 0.12 -11.44 -2.15
CA SER A 89 0.40 -12.87 -2.29
C SER A 89 0.31 -13.60 -0.95
N SER A 90 0.01 -14.90 -0.95
CA SER A 90 -0.07 -15.68 0.29
C SER A 90 1.22 -15.65 1.11
N SER A 91 2.38 -15.65 0.44
CA SER A 91 3.69 -15.57 1.10
C SER A 91 3.92 -14.18 1.72
N GLN A 92 3.56 -13.12 1.02
CA GLN A 92 3.63 -11.75 1.54
C GLN A 92 2.67 -11.58 2.71
N ARG A 93 1.45 -12.10 2.62
CA ARG A 93 0.46 -12.09 3.70
C ARG A 93 1.01 -12.78 4.95
N ALA A 94 1.59 -13.97 4.82
CA ALA A 94 2.19 -14.69 5.93
C ALA A 94 3.34 -13.89 6.58
N ARG A 95 4.19 -13.26 5.76
CA ARG A 95 5.29 -12.41 6.22
C ARG A 95 4.81 -11.20 7.01
N ILE A 96 3.80 -10.47 6.52
CA ILE A 96 3.23 -9.30 7.21
C ILE A 96 2.60 -9.71 8.53
N LEU A 97 1.80 -10.78 8.55
CA LEU A 97 1.22 -11.29 9.79
C LEU A 97 2.29 -11.70 10.81
N ALA A 98 3.35 -12.39 10.36
CA ALA A 98 4.45 -12.77 11.22
C ALA A 98 5.18 -11.54 11.76
N ARG A 99 5.54 -10.56 10.90
CA ARG A 99 6.18 -9.29 11.26
C ARG A 99 5.40 -8.58 12.36
N ASP A 100 4.09 -8.50 12.20
CA ASP A 100 3.14 -7.82 13.09
C ASP A 100 2.76 -8.67 14.32
N GLY A 101 3.46 -9.80 14.53
CA GLY A 101 3.29 -10.65 15.72
C GLY A 101 1.96 -11.38 15.79
N TYR A 102 1.26 -11.51 14.66
CA TYR A 102 -0.12 -11.99 14.59
C TYR A 102 -1.06 -11.14 15.47
N THR A 103 -0.94 -9.82 15.35
CA THR A 103 -1.73 -8.84 16.12
C THR A 103 -2.32 -7.76 15.24
N CYS A 104 -3.52 -7.31 15.59
CA CYS A 104 -4.09 -6.11 15.00
C CYS A 104 -3.24 -4.89 15.37
N GLN A 105 -2.76 -4.16 14.36
CA GLN A 105 -1.93 -2.96 14.54
C GLN A 105 -2.70 -1.72 15.04
N VAL A 106 -4.02 -1.84 15.21
CA VAL A 106 -4.89 -0.78 15.75
C VAL A 106 -5.30 -1.07 17.19
N CYS A 107 -5.85 -2.25 17.46
CA CYS A 107 -6.37 -2.58 18.80
C CYS A 107 -5.49 -3.54 19.61
N GLY A 108 -4.40 -4.08 19.04
CA GLY A 108 -3.50 -5.01 19.72
C GLY A 108 -3.99 -6.45 19.88
N ALA A 109 -5.25 -6.74 19.53
CA ALA A 109 -5.85 -8.06 19.67
C ALA A 109 -5.13 -9.10 18.79
N GLY A 110 -4.78 -10.23 19.40
CA GLY A 110 -4.07 -11.35 18.76
C GLY A 110 -4.99 -12.27 17.98
N ALA A 111 -4.45 -12.96 16.98
CA ALA A 111 -5.21 -13.97 16.23
C ALA A 111 -5.76 -15.06 17.18
N GLY A 112 -7.07 -15.33 17.11
CA GLY A 112 -7.71 -16.33 17.96
C GLY A 112 -8.08 -15.86 19.38
N GLU A 113 -7.77 -14.62 19.77
CA GLU A 113 -8.31 -14.02 21.01
C GLU A 113 -9.80 -13.64 20.84
N PRO A 114 -10.54 -13.37 21.92
CA PRO A 114 -11.90 -12.82 21.82
C PRO A 114 -11.93 -11.54 20.96
N ASP A 115 -12.90 -11.44 20.04
CA ASP A 115 -13.00 -10.25 19.18
C ASP A 115 -13.41 -9.02 20.00
N PRO A 116 -12.71 -7.87 19.85
CA PRO A 116 -13.00 -6.67 20.64
C PRO A 116 -14.39 -6.07 20.40
N SER A 117 -15.01 -6.36 19.25
CA SER A 117 -16.38 -5.90 18.93
C SER A 117 -17.45 -6.90 19.36
N ASP A 118 -17.10 -8.17 19.58
CA ASP A 118 -18.01 -9.25 19.95
C ASP A 118 -17.22 -10.42 20.54
N THR A 119 -17.20 -10.51 21.87
CA THR A 119 -16.40 -11.49 22.61
C THR A 119 -16.82 -12.95 22.38
N ARG A 120 -17.99 -13.19 21.75
CA ARG A 120 -18.44 -14.53 21.33
C ARG A 120 -17.69 -15.02 20.09
N ARG A 121 -17.06 -14.11 19.33
CA ARG A 121 -16.25 -14.40 18.16
C ARG A 121 -14.76 -14.41 18.50
N ARG A 122 -13.97 -14.97 17.58
CA ARG A 122 -12.51 -15.04 17.65
C ARG A 122 -11.92 -14.11 16.60
N VAL A 123 -10.88 -13.37 16.97
CA VAL A 123 -10.19 -12.43 16.08
C VAL A 123 -9.66 -13.15 14.85
N ARG A 124 -10.04 -12.65 13.67
CA ARG A 124 -9.45 -13.00 12.37
C ARG A 124 -8.68 -11.81 11.84
N LEU A 125 -7.41 -12.03 11.50
CA LEU A 125 -6.55 -11.00 10.95
C LEU A 125 -6.58 -10.99 9.42
N ARG A 126 -6.53 -9.79 8.85
CA ARG A 126 -6.35 -9.52 7.43
C ARG A 126 -5.17 -8.58 7.24
N VAL A 127 -4.57 -8.66 6.06
CA VAL A 127 -3.57 -7.68 5.64
C VAL A 127 -4.32 -6.58 4.91
N ASP A 128 -4.13 -5.35 5.39
CA ASP A 128 -4.76 -4.13 4.92
C ASP A 128 -3.70 -3.13 4.48
N HIS A 129 -4.05 -2.25 3.56
CA HIS A 129 -3.18 -1.17 3.11
C HIS A 129 -3.30 0.04 4.03
N VAL A 130 -2.17 0.61 4.46
CA VAL A 130 -2.14 1.84 5.28
C VAL A 130 -2.68 3.02 4.46
N VAL A 131 -2.16 3.20 3.25
CA VAL A 131 -2.75 4.06 2.22
C VAL A 131 -3.57 3.16 1.29
N PRO A 132 -4.89 3.36 1.15
CA PRO A 132 -5.73 2.55 0.28
C PRO A 132 -5.23 2.51 -1.17
N VAL A 133 -5.42 1.38 -1.84
CA VAL A 133 -5.07 1.24 -3.27
C VAL A 133 -5.80 2.28 -4.12
N SER A 134 -7.05 2.63 -3.78
CA SER A 134 -7.83 3.67 -4.45
C SER A 134 -7.20 5.06 -4.36
N GLU A 135 -6.36 5.30 -3.35
CA GLU A 135 -5.65 6.55 -3.12
C GLU A 135 -4.18 6.48 -3.58
N GLY A 136 -3.80 5.40 -4.28
CA GLY A 136 -2.44 5.19 -4.79
C GLY A 136 -1.51 4.41 -3.86
N GLY A 137 -2.06 3.71 -2.87
CA GLY A 137 -1.31 2.80 -2.01
C GLY A 137 -0.56 1.71 -2.77
N SER A 138 0.69 1.47 -2.38
CA SER A 138 1.53 0.39 -2.94
C SER A 138 1.33 -0.93 -2.23
N ASN A 139 1.71 -2.04 -2.87
CA ASN A 139 1.83 -3.35 -2.23
C ASN A 139 3.18 -3.59 -1.53
N GLU A 140 4.01 -2.56 -1.37
CA GLU A 140 5.24 -2.69 -0.58
C GLU A 140 4.91 -3.00 0.88
N ASP A 141 5.76 -3.82 1.52
CA ASP A 141 5.52 -4.32 2.89
C ASP A 141 5.28 -3.18 3.89
N ASP A 142 5.88 -2.01 3.70
CA ASP A 142 5.71 -0.82 4.56
C ASP A 142 4.33 -0.17 4.45
N ASN A 143 3.61 -0.38 3.34
CA ASN A 143 2.22 0.07 3.18
C ASN A 143 1.22 -1.02 3.58
N LEU A 144 1.68 -2.17 4.07
CA LEU A 144 0.82 -3.28 4.51
C LEU A 144 0.86 -3.40 6.04
N ARG A 145 -0.28 -3.71 6.65
CA ARG A 145 -0.42 -3.97 8.10
C ARG A 145 -1.43 -5.07 8.39
N ALA A 146 -1.27 -5.75 9.52
CA ALA A 146 -2.26 -6.68 10.04
C ALA A 146 -3.38 -5.92 10.78
N LEU A 147 -4.64 -6.12 10.39
CA LEU A 147 -5.83 -5.63 11.09
C LEU A 147 -6.79 -6.77 11.42
N CYS A 148 -7.51 -6.68 12.53
CA CYS A 148 -8.68 -7.54 12.75
C CYS A 148 -9.87 -7.08 11.90
N GLU A 149 -10.82 -7.97 11.66
CA GLU A 149 -12.05 -7.66 10.91
C GLU A 149 -12.82 -6.46 11.48
N ALA A 150 -12.89 -6.34 12.81
CA ALA A 150 -13.57 -5.22 13.46
C ALA A 150 -12.90 -3.86 13.17
N CYS A 151 -11.58 -3.78 13.28
CA CYS A 151 -10.82 -2.56 12.97
C CYS A 151 -10.86 -2.25 11.47
N ASN A 152 -10.74 -3.27 10.63
CA ASN A 152 -10.81 -3.13 9.18
C ASN A 152 -12.18 -2.61 8.70
N ALA A 153 -13.27 -2.98 9.39
CA ALA A 153 -14.61 -2.47 9.13
C ALA A 153 -14.89 -1.08 9.76
N GLY A 154 -13.89 -0.45 10.37
CA GLY A 154 -14.04 0.84 11.05
C GLY A 154 -14.88 0.77 12.33
N ARG A 155 -15.14 -0.42 12.87
CA ARG A 155 -16.06 -0.63 14.00
C ARG A 155 -15.43 -0.49 15.39
N SER A 156 -14.17 -0.08 15.48
CA SER A 156 -13.47 0.06 16.76
C SER A 156 -13.22 1.53 17.10
N ASN A 157 -14.00 2.09 18.02
CA ASN A 157 -13.63 3.28 18.81
C ASN A 157 -12.63 2.93 19.94
N LEU A 158 -11.92 1.81 19.81
CA LEU A 158 -11.02 1.32 20.84
C LEU A 158 -9.71 2.09 20.78
N GLN A 159 -9.32 2.60 21.95
CA GLN A 159 -8.26 3.57 22.19
C GLN A 159 -6.97 3.28 21.40
N VAL A 160 -6.36 4.38 20.93
CA VAL A 160 -5.07 4.47 20.24
C VAL A 160 -4.02 3.55 20.90
N PRO A 161 -3.19 2.82 20.12
CA PRO A 161 -2.54 1.60 20.56
C PRO A 161 -1.32 1.81 21.45
N LEU A 162 -0.99 0.74 22.17
CA LEU A 162 0.37 0.39 22.60
C LEU A 162 1.40 0.91 21.57
N SER A 163 2.41 1.67 22.01
CA SER A 163 3.42 2.28 21.15
C SER A 163 4.04 1.30 20.13
N LYS A 164 4.61 1.77 19.01
CA LYS A 164 5.35 0.90 18.04
C LYS A 164 6.35 -0.03 18.74
N ARG A 165 6.98 0.44 19.82
CA ARG A 165 7.87 -0.35 20.67
C ARG A 165 7.14 -1.47 21.40
N SER A 166 6.00 -1.16 22.00
CA SER A 166 5.13 -2.12 22.67
C SER A 166 4.58 -3.17 21.70
N ILE A 167 4.17 -2.77 20.49
CA ILE A 167 3.76 -3.70 19.43
C ILE A 167 4.89 -4.68 19.10
N ASN A 168 6.09 -4.15 18.81
CA ASN A 168 7.25 -4.98 18.50
C ASN A 168 7.61 -5.93 19.66
N PHE A 169 7.51 -5.45 20.91
CA PHE A 169 7.79 -6.25 22.10
C PHE A 169 6.76 -7.36 22.29
N MET A 170 5.47 -7.06 22.13
CA MET A 170 4.40 -8.05 22.17
C MET A 170 4.54 -9.09 21.06
N ALA A 171 4.96 -8.66 19.86
CA ALA A 171 5.26 -9.58 18.75
C ALA A 171 6.40 -10.53 19.11
N SER A 172 7.46 -10.05 19.76
CA SER A 172 8.55 -10.89 20.27
C SER A 172 8.06 -11.89 21.31
N ILE A 173 7.28 -11.44 22.32
CA ILE A 173 6.74 -12.33 23.37
C ILE A 173 5.87 -13.43 22.78
N ARG A 174 4.96 -13.09 21.85
CA ARG A 174 4.02 -14.06 21.26
C ARG A 174 4.69 -15.17 20.45
N ARG A 175 5.92 -14.96 19.96
CA ARG A 175 6.71 -15.98 19.26
C ARG A 175 7.44 -16.94 20.20
N LEU A 176 7.50 -16.64 21.51
CA LEU A 176 8.16 -17.49 22.50
C LEU A 176 7.29 -18.70 22.89
N PRO A 177 7.88 -19.79 23.38
CA PRO A 177 7.15 -20.90 24.00
C PRO A 177 6.22 -20.45 25.14
N ARG A 178 5.12 -21.17 25.38
CA ARG A 178 4.08 -20.79 26.36
C ARG A 178 4.62 -20.69 27.80
N ASP A 179 5.58 -21.54 28.16
CA ASP A 179 6.25 -21.51 29.46
C ASP A 179 7.05 -20.21 29.64
N VAL A 180 7.74 -19.74 28.60
CA VAL A 180 8.46 -18.46 28.63
C VAL A 180 7.49 -17.28 28.69
N GLN A 181 6.40 -17.32 27.92
CA GLN A 181 5.35 -16.29 28.01
C GLN A 181 4.78 -16.20 29.43
N ARG A 182 4.61 -17.33 30.12
CA ARG A 182 4.16 -17.37 31.52
C ARG A 182 5.19 -16.74 32.47
N GLN A 183 6.48 -16.98 32.27
CA GLN A 183 7.53 -16.33 33.07
C GLN A 183 7.50 -14.80 32.89
N VAL A 184 7.33 -14.31 31.66
CA VAL A 184 7.18 -12.87 31.39
C VAL A 184 5.94 -12.31 32.08
N TYR A 185 4.83 -13.03 32.03
CA TYR A 185 3.60 -12.64 32.73
C TYR A 185 3.82 -12.53 34.24
N GLU A 186 4.38 -13.55 34.90
CA GLU A 186 4.62 -13.52 36.34
C GLU A 186 5.57 -12.38 36.74
N PHE A 187 6.62 -12.14 35.94
CA PHE A 187 7.54 -11.02 36.16
C PHE A 187 6.82 -9.65 36.08
N LEU A 188 5.98 -9.46 35.07
CA LEU A 188 5.22 -8.21 34.93
C LEU A 188 4.18 -8.08 36.04
N LYS A 189 3.50 -9.17 36.40
CA LYS A 189 2.50 -9.21 37.46
C LYS A 189 3.11 -8.74 38.79
N GLN A 190 4.25 -9.30 39.20
CA GLN A 190 4.98 -8.88 40.41
C GLN A 190 5.33 -7.38 40.46
N LYS A 191 5.39 -6.71 39.31
CA LYS A 191 5.77 -5.30 39.22
C LYS A 191 4.57 -4.35 39.28
N PHE A 192 3.39 -4.82 38.88
CA PHE A 192 2.21 -3.97 38.67
C PHE A 192 1.02 -4.34 39.58
N GLU A 193 1.06 -5.48 40.25
CA GLU A 193 0.16 -5.90 41.32
C GLU A 193 0.92 -5.98 42.64
#